data_AF-A0A3M1JBN2-F1
#
_entry.id   AF-A0A3M1JBN2-F1
#
_cell.length_a   1.000
_cell.length_b   1.000
_cell.length_c   1.000
_cell.angle_alpha   90.00
_cell.angle_beta   90.00
_cell.angle_gamma   90.00
#
_symmetry.space_group_name_H-M   'P 1'
#
loop_
_entity.id
_entity.type
_entity.pdbx_description
1 polymer ?
#
loop_
_entity_poly.entity_id
_entity_poly.type
_entity_poly.pdbx_seq_one_letter_code
_entity_poly.pdbx_strand_id
1 'polypeptide(L)'
;LHWYYGSQREVRPAQDRQKEPYHGFMTNNFVAPKSVLTAIPFDESITTYGHEDTLFGLALKEQGIEVLHLSNPVRHLGLEPAPQWLAKQEVAVANLARISTQVPELDTRLLQLWRRLKALGRLDLPLGFVLEPLTSHLVQHLTQSREPKLWMLDLLKLYWLSKQTKGPAKL
;
A
#
# COMPACT_ATOMS: atom_id res chain seq x y z
N LEU A 1 16.90 -1.81 -0.24
CA LEU A 1 15.49 -1.57 -0.65
C LEU A 1 14.60 -1.10 0.49
N HIS A 2 14.37 -1.89 1.54
CA HIS A 2 13.47 -1.53 2.66
C HIS A 2 13.76 -0.12 3.22
N TRP A 3 15.00 0.14 3.64
CA TRP A 3 15.39 1.46 4.15
C TRP A 3 15.15 2.61 3.15
N TYR A 4 15.47 2.39 1.88
CA TYR A 4 15.30 3.39 0.82
C TYR A 4 13.82 3.70 0.60
N TYR A 5 12.95 2.69 0.60
CA TYR A 5 11.51 2.88 0.53
C TYR A 5 10.98 3.63 1.75
N GLY A 6 11.31 3.19 2.96
CA GLY A 6 10.86 3.82 4.21
C GLY A 6 11.26 5.29 4.26
N SER A 7 12.53 5.59 3.99
CA SER A 7 13.06 6.96 4.00
C SER A 7 12.42 7.89 2.96
N GLN A 8 12.06 7.36 1.79
CA GLN A 8 11.53 8.18 0.67
C GLN A 8 10.00 8.27 0.66
N ARG A 9 9.28 7.29 1.23
CA ARG A 9 7.82 7.15 1.07
C ARG A 9 7.05 7.08 2.38
N GLU A 10 7.65 6.58 3.46
CA GLU A 10 6.98 6.41 4.75
C GLU A 10 7.33 7.55 5.72
N VAL A 11 8.58 7.99 5.73
CA VAL A 11 9.05 9.11 6.56
C VAL A 11 8.69 10.44 5.87
N ARG A 12 7.45 10.88 6.08
CA ARG A 12 6.94 12.18 5.59
C ARG A 12 6.76 13.18 6.74
N PRO A 13 7.08 14.48 6.54
CA PRO A 13 6.79 15.51 7.53
C PRO A 13 5.31 15.52 7.95
N ALA A 14 5.04 15.86 9.21
CA ALA A 14 3.68 15.91 9.74
C ALA A 14 2.76 16.83 8.91
N GLN A 15 3.27 17.98 8.46
CA GLN A 15 2.57 18.93 7.60
C GLN A 15 2.14 18.30 6.26
N ASP A 16 2.95 17.42 5.68
CA ASP A 16 2.63 16.75 4.43
C ASP A 16 1.63 15.61 4.59
N ARG A 17 1.62 14.96 5.76
CA ARG A 17 0.62 13.95 6.11
C ARG A 17 -0.74 14.60 6.42
N GLN A 18 -0.73 15.77 7.08
CA GLN A 18 -1.95 16.52 7.42
C GLN A 18 -2.78 16.96 6.21
N LYS A 19 -2.19 17.04 5.01
CA LYS A 19 -2.90 17.34 3.75
C LYS A 19 -3.92 16.25 3.37
N GLU A 20 -3.62 15.00 3.70
CA GLU A 20 -4.50 13.84 3.48
C GLU A 20 -4.48 12.97 4.73
N PRO A 21 -5.10 13.40 5.85
CA PRO A 21 -4.78 12.90 7.19
C PRO A 21 -5.19 11.44 7.42
N TYR A 22 -6.16 10.95 6.65
CA TYR A 22 -6.56 9.53 6.65
C TYR A 22 -5.65 8.67 5.76
N HIS A 23 -5.07 9.26 4.71
CA HIS A 23 -4.24 8.55 3.74
C HIS A 23 -2.78 8.52 4.22
N GLY A 24 -2.34 7.34 4.68
CA GLY A 24 -1.05 7.20 5.35
C GLY A 24 -1.15 7.36 6.87
N PHE A 25 -2.35 7.17 7.43
CA PHE A 25 -2.48 6.72 8.82
C PHE A 25 -1.59 5.47 9.02
N MET A 26 -0.94 5.36 10.17
CA MET A 26 -0.09 4.22 10.53
C MET A 26 -0.41 3.82 11.97
N THR A 27 -0.73 2.55 12.20
CA THR A 27 -1.07 2.04 13.54
C THR A 27 0.15 1.87 14.44
N ASN A 28 1.36 1.96 13.88
CA ASN A 28 2.61 1.74 14.61
C ASN A 28 2.90 2.77 15.72
N ASN A 29 2.29 3.96 15.68
CA ASN A 29 2.56 5.04 16.63
C ASN A 29 1.44 6.09 16.65
N PHE A 30 0.31 5.74 17.27
CA PHE A 30 -0.82 6.66 17.46
C PHE A 30 -1.38 6.57 18.88
N VAL A 31 -2.13 7.61 19.27
CA VAL A 31 -2.89 7.65 20.51
C VAL A 31 -4.32 8.01 20.15
N ALA A 32 -5.28 7.29 20.71
CA ALA A 32 -6.70 7.55 20.52
C ALA A 32 -7.45 7.37 21.84
N PRO A 33 -8.56 8.10 22.05
CA PRO A 33 -9.46 7.82 23.17
C PRO A 33 -9.96 6.37 23.12
N LYS A 34 -10.16 5.76 24.29
CA LYS A 34 -10.71 4.40 24.40
C LYS A 34 -12.03 4.25 23.65
N SER A 35 -12.89 5.27 23.71
CA SER A 35 -14.18 5.28 23.01
C SER A 35 -14.04 5.10 21.50
N VAL A 36 -13.02 5.71 20.89
CA VAL A 36 -12.73 5.57 19.46
C VAL A 36 -12.31 4.13 19.13
N LEU A 37 -11.37 3.56 19.90
CA LEU A 37 -10.89 2.19 19.70
C LEU A 37 -11.98 1.14 19.91
N THR A 38 -12.93 1.40 20.82
CA THR A 38 -14.07 0.51 21.06
C THR A 38 -15.15 0.63 19.99
N ALA A 39 -15.37 1.84 19.44
CA ALA A 39 -16.34 2.05 18.37
C ALA A 39 -15.83 1.57 17.01
N ILE A 40 -14.52 1.63 16.78
CA ILE A 40 -13.86 1.24 15.54
C ILE A 40 -12.78 0.21 15.88
N PRO A 41 -13.14 -1.06 16.10
CA PRO A 41 -12.16 -2.11 16.31
C PRO A 41 -11.39 -2.40 15.00
N PHE A 42 -10.19 -2.95 15.13
CA PHE A 42 -9.46 -3.48 13.97
C PHE A 42 -10.18 -4.70 13.41
N ASP A 43 -10.14 -4.86 12.09
CA ASP A 43 -10.72 -6.02 11.42
C ASP A 43 -9.83 -7.26 11.60
N GLU A 44 -10.18 -8.10 12.58
CA GLU A 44 -9.46 -9.34 12.91
C GLU A 44 -9.56 -10.41 11.80
N SER A 45 -10.42 -10.23 10.80
CA SER A 45 -10.49 -11.16 9.65
C SER A 45 -9.26 -11.03 8.73
N ILE A 46 -8.50 -9.93 8.86
CA ILE A 46 -7.29 -9.69 8.10
C ILE A 46 -6.11 -10.32 8.82
N THR A 47 -5.80 -11.56 8.44
CA THR A 47 -4.70 -12.34 9.03
C THR A 47 -3.38 -12.25 8.25
N THR A 48 -3.38 -11.49 7.15
CA THR A 48 -2.24 -11.36 6.25
C THR A 48 -1.69 -9.94 6.23
N TYR A 49 -0.40 -9.80 5.98
CA TYR A 49 0.31 -8.53 6.07
C TYR A 49 -0.28 -7.45 5.13
N GLY A 50 -0.50 -6.26 5.70
CA GLY A 50 -0.77 -5.02 4.98
C GLY A 50 -2.23 -4.55 5.01
N HIS A 51 -2.41 -3.24 4.82
CA HIS A 51 -3.69 -2.53 4.69
C HIS A 51 -4.59 -2.40 5.92
N GLU A 52 -4.23 -2.98 7.07
CA GLU A 52 -4.90 -2.69 8.36
C GLU A 52 -4.93 -1.18 8.65
N ASP A 53 -3.76 -0.53 8.56
CA ASP A 53 -3.61 0.92 8.68
C ASP A 53 -4.53 1.71 7.74
N THR A 54 -4.66 1.23 6.51
CA THR A 54 -5.46 1.89 5.46
C THR A 54 -6.95 1.78 5.79
N LEU A 55 -7.40 0.62 6.25
CA LEU A 55 -8.79 0.37 6.62
C LEU A 55 -9.17 1.13 7.88
N PHE A 56 -8.29 1.17 8.88
CA PHE A 56 -8.52 1.96 10.07
C PHE A 56 -8.62 3.45 9.74
N GLY A 57 -7.70 3.97 8.89
CA GLY A 57 -7.78 5.34 8.39
C GLY A 57 -9.08 5.64 7.62
N LEU A 58 -9.57 4.69 6.82
CA LEU A 58 -10.86 4.81 6.13
C LEU A 58 -12.03 4.84 7.11
N ALA A 59 -12.06 3.94 8.10
CA ALA A 59 -13.12 3.91 9.10
C ALA A 59 -13.17 5.19 9.95
N LEU A 60 -12.00 5.75 10.31
CA LEU A 60 -11.92 7.07 10.96
C LEU A 60 -12.54 8.17 10.08
N LYS A 61 -12.25 8.14 8.78
CA LYS A 61 -12.82 9.09 7.81
C LYS A 61 -14.33 8.98 7.71
N GLU A 62 -14.86 7.77 7.63
CA GLU A 62 -16.30 7.51 7.54
C GLU A 62 -17.06 8.00 8.78
N GLN A 63 -16.43 7.90 9.96
CA GLN A 63 -16.97 8.40 11.23
C GLN A 63 -16.65 9.89 11.48
N GLY A 64 -15.97 10.56 10.56
CA GLY A 64 -15.61 11.98 10.69
C GLY A 64 -14.66 12.28 11.86
N ILE A 65 -13.86 11.31 12.29
CA ILE A 65 -12.93 11.46 13.42
C ILE A 65 -11.66 12.16 12.94
N GLU A 66 -11.35 13.31 13.51
CA GLU A 66 -10.17 14.07 13.15
C GLU A 66 -8.87 13.31 13.46
N VAL A 67 -7.95 13.28 12.48
CA VAL A 67 -6.59 12.76 12.64
C VAL A 67 -5.60 13.91 12.62
N LEU A 68 -4.93 14.13 13.75
CA LEU A 68 -3.86 15.11 13.89
C LEU A 68 -2.49 14.42 13.79
N HIS A 69 -1.70 14.82 12.81
CA HIS A 69 -0.34 14.32 12.64
C HIS A 69 0.66 15.15 13.46
N LEU A 70 1.38 14.47 14.35
CA LEU A 70 2.47 15.06 15.13
C LEU A 70 3.83 14.81 14.48
N SER A 71 4.80 15.66 14.79
CA SER A 71 6.20 15.48 14.39
C SER A 71 6.86 14.37 15.23
N ASN A 72 6.44 13.13 14.98
CA ASN A 72 6.89 11.92 15.64
C ASN A 72 7.40 10.96 14.55
N PRO A 73 8.66 11.10 14.12
CA PRO A 73 9.17 10.35 12.98
C PRO A 73 9.24 8.85 13.29
N VAL A 74 8.82 8.04 12.31
CA VAL A 74 8.97 6.58 12.39
C VAL A 74 10.46 6.23 12.35
N ARG A 75 10.90 5.37 13.27
CA ARG A 75 12.28 4.84 13.29
C ARG A 75 12.27 3.41 12.77
N HIS A 76 12.94 3.17 11.64
CA HIS A 76 13.09 1.83 11.08
C HIS A 76 14.19 1.04 11.80
N LEU A 77 13.86 0.42 12.94
CA LEU A 77 14.81 -0.41 13.71
C LEU A 77 14.89 -1.86 13.23
N GLY A 78 13.88 -2.34 12.49
CA GLY A 78 13.78 -3.71 11.98
C GLY A 78 13.89 -3.78 10.46
N LEU A 79 15.01 -3.29 9.90
CA LEU A 79 15.25 -3.38 8.47
C LEU A 79 15.39 -4.85 8.05
N GLU A 80 14.72 -5.19 6.95
CA GLU A 80 14.71 -6.54 6.41
C GLU A 80 15.56 -6.62 5.13
N PRO A 81 16.17 -7.79 4.85
CA PRO A 81 16.80 -8.06 3.57
C PRO A 81 15.85 -7.77 2.41
N ALA A 82 16.37 -7.17 1.33
CA ALA A 82 15.55 -6.74 0.20
C ALA A 82 14.63 -7.84 -0.38
N PRO A 83 15.06 -9.10 -0.53
CA PRO A 83 14.17 -10.17 -1.01
C PRO A 83 13.00 -10.46 -0.06
N GLN A 84 13.25 -10.50 1.25
CA GLN A 84 12.21 -10.78 2.26
C GLN A 84 11.19 -9.64 2.30
N TRP A 85 11.68 -8.40 2.29
CA TRP A 85 10.82 -7.23 2.23
C TRP A 85 9.97 -7.21 0.95
N LEU A 86 10.57 -7.54 -0.19
CA LEU A 86 9.88 -7.56 -1.48
C LEU A 86 8.76 -8.62 -1.52
N ALA A 87 9.00 -9.80 -0.94
CA ALA A 87 7.98 -10.84 -0.78
C ALA A 87 6.80 -10.33 0.07
N LYS A 88 7.06 -9.59 1.16
CA LYS A 88 5.99 -8.95 1.95
C LYS A 88 5.20 -7.91 1.16
N GLN A 89 5.86 -7.17 0.28
CA GLN A 89 5.18 -6.21 -0.60
C GLN A 89 4.26 -6.91 -1.60
N GLU A 90 4.66 -8.08 -2.14
CA GLU A 90 3.80 -8.88 -3.03
C GLU A 90 2.56 -9.39 -2.28
N VAL A 91 2.74 -9.91 -1.06
CA VAL A 91 1.62 -10.31 -0.18
C VAL A 91 0.69 -9.13 0.10
N ALA A 92 1.24 -7.95 0.42
CA ALA A 92 0.44 -6.75 0.64
C ALA A 92 -0.41 -6.36 -0.59
N VAL A 93 0.14 -6.47 -1.81
CA VAL A 93 -0.62 -6.21 -3.05
C VAL A 93 -1.72 -7.25 -3.27
N ALA A 94 -1.45 -8.52 -2.99
CA ALA A 94 -2.49 -9.56 -3.06
C ALA A 94 -3.62 -9.29 -2.06
N ASN A 95 -3.27 -8.91 -0.82
CA ASN A 95 -4.24 -8.54 0.20
C ASN A 95 -5.03 -7.28 -0.19
N LEU A 96 -4.38 -6.27 -0.77
CA LEU A 96 -5.04 -5.07 -1.31
C LEU A 96 -6.12 -5.42 -2.32
N ALA A 97 -5.78 -6.28 -3.28
CA ALA A 97 -6.72 -6.71 -4.32
C ALA A 97 -7.95 -7.38 -3.69
N ARG A 98 -7.72 -8.30 -2.74
CA ARG A 98 -8.80 -8.98 -2.00
C ARG A 98 -9.66 -8.02 -1.20
N ILE A 99 -9.07 -7.11 -0.42
CA ILE A 99 -9.83 -6.15 0.39
C ILE A 99 -10.62 -5.21 -0.50
N SER A 100 -10.05 -4.77 -1.63
CA SER A 100 -10.71 -3.82 -2.53
C SER A 100 -11.98 -4.36 -3.22
N THR A 101 -12.19 -5.69 -3.25
CA THR A 101 -13.48 -6.26 -3.69
C THR A 101 -14.55 -6.24 -2.59
N GLN A 102 -14.13 -6.21 -1.33
CA GLN A 102 -15.00 -6.19 -0.16
C GLN A 102 -15.31 -4.76 0.30
N VAL A 103 -14.37 -3.83 0.09
CA VAL A 103 -14.44 -2.43 0.50
C VAL A 103 -14.18 -1.55 -0.74
N PRO A 104 -15.21 -1.26 -1.56
CA PRO A 104 -15.06 -0.46 -2.79
C PRO A 104 -14.49 0.96 -2.56
N GLU A 105 -14.78 1.53 -1.40
CA GLU A 105 -14.33 2.85 -0.93
C GLU A 105 -12.84 2.88 -0.63
N LEU A 106 -12.20 1.72 -0.50
CA LEU A 106 -10.76 1.62 -0.29
C LEU A 106 -10.03 2.31 -1.43
N ASP A 107 -9.23 3.30 -1.05
CA ASP A 107 -8.52 4.12 -2.01
C ASP A 107 -7.04 4.21 -1.63
N THR A 108 -6.20 3.67 -2.50
CA THR A 108 -4.75 3.74 -2.38
C THR A 108 -4.19 4.24 -3.70
N ARG A 109 -3.01 4.88 -3.68
CA ARG A 109 -2.36 5.34 -4.93
C ARG A 109 -2.23 4.25 -6.00
N LEU A 110 -2.00 2.99 -5.59
CA LEU A 110 -1.92 1.86 -6.51
C LEU A 110 -3.28 1.54 -7.15
N LEU A 111 -4.37 1.52 -6.36
CA LEU A 111 -5.74 1.34 -6.87
C LEU A 111 -6.19 2.52 -7.73
N GLN A 112 -5.86 3.77 -7.36
CA GLN A 112 -6.15 4.95 -8.17
C GLN A 112 -5.51 4.84 -9.55
N LEU A 113 -4.22 4.49 -9.60
CA LEU A 113 -3.50 4.31 -10.86
C LEU A 113 -4.11 3.17 -11.68
N TRP A 114 -4.43 2.04 -11.05
CA TRP A 114 -5.10 0.91 -11.68
C TRP A 114 -6.45 1.29 -12.30
N ARG A 115 -7.32 1.95 -11.52
CA ARG A 115 -8.65 2.42 -11.96
C ARG A 115 -8.53 3.43 -13.12
N ARG A 116 -7.57 4.36 -13.06
CA ARG A 116 -7.28 5.30 -14.16
C ARG A 116 -6.83 4.59 -15.43
N LEU A 117 -5.94 3.60 -15.32
CA LEU A 117 -5.51 2.79 -16.47
C LEU A 117 -6.66 2.00 -17.08
N LYS A 118 -7.60 1.49 -16.26
CA LYS A 118 -8.82 0.80 -16.74
C LYS A 118 -9.73 1.76 -17.49
N ALA A 119 -10.02 2.90 -16.89
CA ALA A 119 -10.91 3.90 -17.47
C ALA A 119 -10.41 4.45 -18.82
N LEU A 120 -9.10 4.48 -19.04
CA LEU A 120 -8.48 4.93 -20.29
C LEU A 120 -8.48 3.87 -21.41
N GLY A 121 -9.06 2.69 -21.20
CA GLY A 121 -9.03 1.58 -22.18
C GLY A 121 -7.62 1.00 -22.42
N ARG A 122 -6.62 1.41 -21.64
CA ARG A 122 -5.22 0.96 -21.79
C ARG A 122 -4.97 -0.42 -21.16
N LEU A 123 -6.00 -1.06 -20.61
CA LEU A 123 -5.96 -2.39 -20.02
C LEU A 123 -6.60 -3.48 -20.89
N ASP A 124 -6.98 -3.16 -22.13
CA ASP A 124 -7.36 -4.16 -23.14
C ASP A 124 -6.16 -5.04 -23.54
N LEU A 125 -4.94 -4.51 -23.37
CA LEU A 125 -3.73 -5.33 -23.39
C LEU A 125 -3.55 -5.98 -22.01
N PRO A 126 -3.32 -7.30 -21.97
CA PRO A 126 -3.06 -7.99 -20.72
C PRO A 126 -1.70 -7.56 -20.17
N LEU A 127 -1.72 -6.50 -19.36
CA LEU A 127 -0.55 -5.85 -18.75
C LEU A 127 0.39 -6.87 -18.10
N GLY A 128 -0.18 -7.94 -17.56
CA GLY A 128 0.55 -9.10 -17.06
C GLY A 128 1.52 -9.70 -18.10
N PHE A 129 1.09 -9.95 -19.34
CA PHE A 129 1.96 -10.51 -20.38
C PHE A 129 3.02 -9.52 -20.87
N VAL A 130 2.73 -8.22 -20.88
CA VAL A 130 3.70 -7.19 -21.29
C VAL A 130 4.79 -7.01 -20.24
N LEU A 131 4.41 -7.04 -18.96
CA LEU A 131 5.34 -6.79 -17.85
C LEU A 131 6.09 -8.04 -17.39
N GLU A 132 5.53 -9.24 -17.60
CA GLU A 132 6.11 -10.51 -17.16
C GLU A 132 7.58 -10.70 -17.57
N PRO A 133 7.99 -10.47 -18.83
CA PRO A 133 9.41 -10.59 -19.23
C PRO A 133 10.35 -9.63 -18.49
N LEU A 134 9.83 -8.48 -18.03
CA LEU A 134 10.62 -7.47 -17.32
C LEU A 134 10.77 -7.78 -15.84
N THR A 135 9.88 -8.59 -15.26
CA THR A 135 9.81 -8.80 -13.80
C THR A 135 11.12 -9.29 -13.20
N SER A 136 11.80 -10.25 -13.83
CA SER A 136 13.09 -10.76 -13.36
C SER A 136 14.14 -9.66 -13.26
N HIS A 137 14.20 -8.76 -14.25
CA HIS A 137 15.11 -7.61 -14.22
C HIS A 137 14.74 -6.60 -13.13
N LEU A 138 13.45 -6.32 -12.95
CA LEU A 138 12.97 -5.41 -11.89
C LEU A 138 13.32 -5.96 -10.50
N VAL A 139 13.04 -7.24 -10.25
CA VAL A 139 13.33 -7.92 -8.98
C VAL A 139 14.84 -7.93 -8.72
N GLN A 140 15.64 -8.29 -9.72
CA GLN A 140 17.10 -8.29 -9.59
C GLN A 140 17.63 -6.89 -9.26
N HIS A 141 17.19 -5.86 -9.98
CA HIS A 141 17.63 -4.48 -9.70
C HIS A 141 17.22 -4.03 -8.30
N LEU A 142 15.96 -4.27 -7.91
CA LEU A 142 15.43 -3.86 -6.61
C LEU A 142 16.14 -4.58 -5.43
N THR A 143 16.62 -5.81 -5.64
CA THR A 143 17.28 -6.60 -4.60
C THR A 143 18.79 -6.40 -4.52
N GLN A 144 19.46 -6.13 -5.65
CA GLN A 144 20.92 -6.07 -5.73
C GLN A 144 21.48 -4.64 -5.82
N SER A 145 20.69 -3.65 -6.22
CA SER A 145 21.15 -2.26 -6.33
C SER A 145 21.33 -1.60 -4.96
N ARG A 146 22.40 -0.80 -4.82
CA ARG A 146 22.60 0.10 -3.67
C ARG A 146 21.60 1.27 -3.70
N GLU A 147 21.21 1.69 -4.89
CA GLU A 147 20.23 2.75 -5.14
C GLU A 147 19.05 2.18 -5.95
N PRO A 148 18.10 1.52 -5.28
CA PRO A 148 16.98 0.91 -5.96
C PRO A 148 16.01 1.98 -6.48
N LYS A 149 15.68 1.90 -7.77
CA LYS A 149 14.72 2.82 -8.40
C LYS A 149 13.28 2.47 -7.99
N LEU A 150 12.64 3.29 -7.16
CA LEU A 150 11.31 2.98 -6.62
C LEU A 150 10.19 2.95 -7.67
N TRP A 151 10.34 3.58 -8.83
CA TRP A 151 9.39 3.42 -9.92
C TRP A 151 9.34 1.97 -10.45
N MET A 152 10.45 1.22 -10.35
CA MET A 152 10.48 -0.20 -10.72
C MET A 152 9.64 -1.03 -9.74
N LEU A 153 9.62 -0.63 -8.47
CA LEU A 153 8.73 -1.23 -7.47
C LEU A 153 7.27 -0.92 -7.79
N ASP A 154 6.93 0.31 -8.22
CA ASP A 154 5.57 0.65 -8.64
C ASP A 154 5.10 -0.19 -9.82
N LEU A 155 5.98 -0.38 -10.82
CA LEU A 155 5.71 -1.22 -11.98
C LEU A 155 5.50 -2.68 -11.59
N LEU A 156 6.33 -3.19 -10.68
CA LEU A 156 6.21 -4.56 -10.16
C LEU A 156 4.92 -4.75 -9.35
N LYS A 157 4.53 -3.78 -8.53
CA LYS A 157 3.26 -3.78 -7.80
C LYS A 157 2.05 -3.76 -8.73
N LEU A 158 2.09 -2.98 -9.82
CA LEU A 158 1.06 -3.00 -10.86
C LEU A 158 0.97 -4.37 -11.55
N TYR A 159 2.11 -4.98 -11.87
CA TYR A 159 2.14 -6.33 -12.42
C TYR A 159 1.49 -7.34 -11.47
N TRP A 160 1.88 -7.35 -10.18
CA TRP A 160 1.28 -8.25 -9.19
C TRP A 160 -0.23 -8.03 -9.05
N LEU A 161 -0.68 -6.77 -8.98
CA LEU A 161 -2.10 -6.45 -8.92
C LEU A 161 -2.85 -6.99 -10.15
N SER A 162 -2.26 -6.84 -11.34
CA SER A 162 -2.87 -7.33 -12.59
C SER A 162 -3.11 -8.85 -12.58
N LYS A 163 -2.23 -9.63 -11.92
CA LYS A 163 -2.39 -11.09 -11.77
C LYS A 163 -3.60 -11.45 -10.89
N GLN A 164 -3.87 -10.65 -9.87
CA GLN A 164 -5.01 -10.87 -8.96
C GLN A 164 -6.35 -10.57 -9.64
N THR A 165 -6.34 -9.73 -10.68
CA THR A 165 -7.53 -9.31 -11.43
C THR A 165 -7.83 -10.14 -12.67
N LYS A 166 -7.06 -11.21 -12.96
CA LYS A 166 -7.35 -12.13 -14.08
C LYS A 166 -8.57 -13.00 -13.73
N GLY A 167 -9.76 -12.44 -13.90
CA GLY A 167 -11.07 -13.05 -13.70
C GLY A 167 -12.17 -11.99 -13.84
N PRO A 168 -13.45 -12.35 -14.04
CA PRO A 168 -14.56 -11.39 -14.24
C PRO A 168 -14.98 -10.67 -12.94
N ALA A 169 -14.02 -10.32 -12.08
CA ALA A 169 -14.27 -9.67 -10.81
C ALA A 169 -13.91 -8.17 -10.91
N LYS A 170 -14.95 -7.37 -10.69
CA LYS A 170 -15.00 -5.91 -10.69
C LYS A 170 -14.07 -5.34 -9.62
N LEU A 171 -13.04 -4.63 -10.07
CA LEU A 171 -12.31 -3.58 -9.34
C LEU A 171 -12.42 -2.29 -10.12
#